data_AF-A0A9P1FN32-F1
#
_entry.id   AF-A0A9P1FN32-F1
#
_cell.length_a   1.000
_cell.length_b   1.000
_cell.length_c   1.000
_cell.angle_alpha   90.00
_cell.angle_beta   90.00
_cell.angle_gamma   90.00
#
_symmetry.space_group_name_H-M   'P 1'
#
loop_
_entity.id
_entity.type
_entity.pdbx_description
1 polymer ?
#
loop_
_entity_poly.entity_id
_entity_poly.type
_entity_poly.pdbx_seq_one_letter_code
_entity_poly.pdbx_strand_id
1 'polypeptide(L)'
;MTFGDSAFHRHLIALSAEYDRLTAENEELRRGNSPLFNLRHEDSPPPKQPLTAFAEPSPKLDLLELPCMPDEYPGEGDDNENDKVPRASRVSRMRHQRSTVVATVPKSEEAEDASTFLLMLDVIPAAVIMMSAAVAGLSADIAPNHEVWRILEIAFTTFFIGECFVKMKVFGMQEYIGGADWYWSWFDILCVILALVDLSITYITEASSEGGADTGAISSLKMLKLARLGRIVRLLKFKIFQELKLMIQGVFTGLRVLFWAVVLLVGCMYLLGVVTRTLFGNVDDLNVREEFSTVPAAMFTCFRCFTDGCAATDGTPLQEHLRRFFGAPFMFSYILIFLFITTGIFNLIIAVFIDNVSDGSTKKRQRQLGQNGPKTAWLISSALRHIILTNLYQQEQEGQANKRRMSKLLKEQISSLQEMYGKHTHTNAEYEEKTEEIRKQMTKREVVVTKDEFNTWLNCEKELISRLDESEIDMSCKSDLFDVLDADLSGELEFEEMVDGLLKCRGPVSKTDIIAIRLKSSLIVRMMNAVCDKLGIQDV
;
A
#
# COMPACT_ATOMS: atom_id res chain seq x y z
N MET A 1 -8.06 30.37 49.49
CA MET A 1 -7.29 30.69 48.27
C MET A 1 -8.28 31.00 47.18
N THR A 2 -8.36 32.26 46.77
CA THR A 2 -9.23 32.75 45.70
C THR A 2 -8.75 32.18 44.36
N PHE A 3 -9.64 31.52 43.62
CA PHE A 3 -9.35 30.81 42.36
C PHE A 3 -8.87 31.73 41.22
N GLY A 4 -9.03 33.06 41.39
CA GLY A 4 -8.78 34.09 40.38
C GLY A 4 -7.31 34.36 40.02
N ASP A 5 -6.33 33.86 40.78
CA ASP A 5 -4.90 34.15 40.52
C ASP A 5 -4.08 32.96 40.01
N SER A 6 -4.71 31.81 39.72
CA SER A 6 -3.99 30.65 39.18
C SER A 6 -3.56 30.88 37.72
N ALA A 7 -2.40 30.34 37.33
CA ALA A 7 -1.93 30.38 35.95
C ALA A 7 -2.94 29.76 34.98
N PHE A 8 -3.66 28.73 35.44
CA PHE A 8 -4.76 28.09 34.72
C PHE A 8 -5.93 29.05 34.45
N HIS A 9 -6.34 29.86 35.42
CA HIS A 9 -7.40 30.85 35.25
C HIS A 9 -7.01 31.93 34.22
N ARG A 10 -5.77 32.42 34.25
CA ARG A 10 -5.26 33.36 33.24
C ARG A 10 -5.21 32.75 31.84
N HIS A 11 -4.88 31.47 31.73
CA HIS A 11 -4.85 30.76 30.45
C HIS A 11 -6.27 30.54 29.88
N LEU A 12 -7.24 30.24 30.73
CA LEU A 12 -8.65 30.14 30.36
C LEU A 12 -9.24 31.47 29.87
N ILE A 13 -8.91 32.58 30.53
CA ILE A 13 -9.33 33.93 30.08
C ILE A 13 -8.69 34.26 28.71
N ALA A 14 -7.41 33.94 28.53
CA ALA A 14 -6.73 34.15 27.25
C ALA A 14 -7.34 33.31 26.12
N LEU A 15 -7.68 32.05 26.38
CA LEU A 15 -8.35 31.16 25.42
C LEU A 15 -9.77 31.64 25.09
N SER A 16 -10.53 32.14 26.07
CA SER A 16 -11.85 32.72 25.85
C SER A 16 -11.77 33.97 24.96
N ALA A 17 -10.83 34.87 25.24
CA ALA A 17 -10.62 36.08 24.45
C ALA A 17 -10.21 35.77 23.00
N GLU A 18 -9.35 34.77 22.79
CA GLU A 18 -8.95 34.34 21.45
C GLU A 18 -10.10 33.65 20.72
N TYR A 19 -10.94 32.88 21.42
CA TYR A 19 -12.15 32.28 20.85
C TYR A 19 -13.15 33.34 20.39
N ASP A 20 -13.41 34.37 21.19
CA ASP A 20 -14.32 35.45 20.85
C ASP A 20 -13.80 36.27 19.66
N ARG A 21 -12.49 36.54 19.64
CA ARG A 21 -11.80 37.18 18.52
C ARG A 21 -11.97 36.37 17.22
N LEU A 22 -11.70 35.07 17.25
CA LEU A 22 -11.82 34.19 16.07
C LEU A 22 -13.27 33.99 15.64
N THR A 23 -14.22 34.09 16.57
CA THR A 23 -15.65 34.01 16.28
C THR A 23 -16.14 35.28 15.59
N ALA A 24 -15.69 36.45 16.06
CA ALA A 24 -15.94 37.74 15.40
C ALA A 24 -15.32 37.79 14.00
N GLU A 25 -14.06 37.34 13.85
CA GLU A 25 -13.37 37.29 12.56
C GLU A 25 -14.07 36.34 11.57
N ASN A 26 -14.57 35.18 12.04
CA ASN A 26 -15.37 34.27 11.21
C ASN A 26 -16.74 34.85 10.82
N GLU A 27 -17.37 35.65 11.68
CA GLU A 27 -18.60 36.36 11.33
C GLU A 27 -18.35 37.47 10.31
N GLU A 28 -17.23 38.19 10.42
CA GLU A 28 -16.82 39.20 9.43
C GLU A 28 -16.49 38.58 8.07
N LEU A 29 -15.81 37.43 8.04
CA LEU A 29 -15.57 36.65 6.83
C LEU A 29 -16.88 36.15 6.20
N ARG A 30 -17.87 35.77 7.01
CA ARG A 30 -19.21 35.38 6.53
C ARG A 30 -20.03 36.55 5.99
N ARG A 31 -19.83 37.76 6.52
CA ARG A 31 -20.51 39.00 6.07
C ARG A 31 -19.80 39.67 4.89
N GLY A 32 -18.67 39.14 4.43
CA GLY A 32 -17.98 39.61 3.23
C GLY A 32 -17.28 40.97 3.35
N ASN A 33 -17.10 41.49 4.57
CA ASN A 33 -16.63 42.86 4.83
C ASN A 33 -15.19 42.93 5.37
N SER A 34 -14.34 41.95 5.04
CA SER A 34 -12.92 41.99 5.42
C SER A 34 -12.11 42.88 4.47
N PRO A 35 -11.31 43.83 4.98
CA PRO A 35 -10.41 44.65 4.15
C PRO A 35 -9.30 43.84 3.47
N LEU A 36 -9.12 42.55 3.80
CA LEU A 36 -8.19 41.64 3.12
C LEU A 36 -8.61 41.30 1.67
N PHE A 37 -9.86 41.56 1.29
CA PHE A 37 -10.30 41.40 -0.10
C PHE A 37 -9.90 42.57 -1.01
N ASN A 38 -9.41 43.68 -0.46
CA ASN A 38 -8.97 44.87 -1.21
C ASN A 38 -7.45 44.99 -1.41
N LEU A 39 -6.66 43.97 -1.03
CA LEU A 39 -5.21 43.94 -1.29
C LEU A 39 -4.82 43.11 -2.53
N ARG A 40 -5.76 42.92 -3.46
CA ARG A 40 -5.47 42.33 -4.77
C ARG A 40 -5.59 43.39 -5.86
N HIS A 41 -4.76 44.43 -5.79
CA HIS A 41 -4.22 45.20 -6.91
C HIS A 41 -3.48 46.41 -6.35
N GLU A 42 -2.15 46.30 -6.24
CA GLU A 42 -1.13 47.25 -6.72
C GLU A 42 0.19 47.11 -5.94
N ASP A 43 1.25 47.07 -6.75
CA ASP A 43 2.67 47.29 -6.43
C ASP A 43 3.39 46.30 -5.51
N SER A 44 3.92 45.24 -6.13
CA SER A 44 5.10 44.55 -5.62
C SER A 44 5.99 44.10 -6.80
N PRO A 45 7.28 44.49 -6.83
CA PRO A 45 8.19 44.20 -7.94
C PRO A 45 8.48 42.68 -8.03
N PRO A 46 8.84 42.18 -9.23
CA PRO A 46 8.89 40.74 -9.49
C PRO A 46 9.98 40.04 -8.65
N PRO A 47 9.77 38.77 -8.25
CA PRO A 47 10.77 38.02 -7.51
C PRO A 47 12.00 37.78 -8.40
N LYS A 48 13.17 38.11 -7.84
CA LYS A 48 14.47 37.78 -8.45
C LYS A 48 14.66 36.26 -8.43
N GLN A 49 14.79 35.65 -9.61
CA GLN A 49 15.31 34.29 -9.77
C GLN A 49 16.78 34.23 -9.30
N PRO A 50 17.25 33.09 -8.76
CA PRO A 50 18.66 32.76 -8.83
C PRO A 50 18.95 31.85 -10.02
N LEU A 51 19.98 32.26 -10.78
CA LEU A 51 20.61 31.57 -11.89
C LEU A 51 21.16 30.19 -11.50
N THR A 52 21.03 29.27 -12.46
CA THR A 52 21.92 28.12 -12.69
C THR A 52 23.40 28.48 -12.60
N ALA A 53 24.20 27.69 -11.90
CA ALA A 53 25.49 27.13 -12.38
C ALA A 53 26.23 26.40 -11.24
N PHE A 54 26.55 25.13 -11.45
CA PHE A 54 27.92 24.58 -11.55
C PHE A 54 27.93 23.09 -11.19
N ALA A 55 28.38 22.31 -12.17
CA ALA A 55 28.83 20.96 -12.03
C ALA A 55 30.21 20.91 -11.34
N GLU A 56 30.46 19.78 -10.68
CA GLU A 56 31.74 19.19 -10.21
C GLU A 56 32.41 19.77 -8.95
N PRO A 57 33.29 19.00 -8.28
CA PRO A 57 33.19 17.59 -7.87
C PRO A 57 33.42 17.41 -6.35
N SER A 58 33.01 16.26 -5.82
CA SER A 58 33.14 15.83 -4.43
C SER A 58 34.57 15.87 -3.86
N PRO A 59 34.79 16.38 -2.63
CA PRO A 59 36.03 16.13 -1.89
C PRO A 59 35.95 14.79 -1.16
N LYS A 60 37.01 14.00 -1.33
CA LYS A 60 37.31 12.78 -0.57
C LYS A 60 37.36 13.11 0.92
N LEU A 61 36.72 12.29 1.74
CA LEU A 61 36.97 12.26 3.18
C LEU A 61 37.41 10.85 3.57
N ASP A 62 38.58 10.82 4.22
CA ASP A 62 39.42 9.68 4.47
C ASP A 62 38.80 8.65 5.43
N LEU A 63 39.06 7.37 5.11
CA LEU A 63 38.93 6.24 6.04
C LEU A 63 39.86 6.50 7.24
N LEU A 64 39.28 6.56 8.44
CA LEU A 64 40.03 6.40 9.68
C LEU A 64 39.86 4.97 10.22
N GLU A 65 40.99 4.46 10.68
CA GLU A 65 41.37 3.07 10.89
C GLU A 65 40.69 2.43 12.12
N LEU A 66 40.22 1.19 11.95
CA LEU A 66 39.95 0.27 13.06
C LEU A 66 41.21 -0.59 13.30
N PRO A 67 41.71 -0.72 14.54
CA PRO A 67 42.93 -1.49 14.81
C PRO A 67 42.66 -3.01 14.82
N CYS A 68 43.53 -3.74 14.12
CA CYS A 68 43.65 -5.20 14.15
C CYS A 68 44.62 -5.68 15.26
N MET A 69 44.50 -6.98 15.57
CA MET A 69 45.49 -7.98 16.04
C MET A 69 45.19 -8.60 17.43
N PRO A 70 45.66 -9.84 17.74
CA PRO A 70 46.21 -10.92 16.87
C PRO A 70 45.68 -12.35 17.17
N ASP A 71 46.05 -13.29 16.29
CA ASP A 71 45.97 -14.76 16.40
C ASP A 71 47.03 -15.38 17.36
N GLU A 72 46.71 -16.54 17.98
CA GLU A 72 47.49 -17.82 18.02
C GLU A 72 47.31 -18.73 19.28
N TYR A 73 46.80 -19.96 19.02
CA TYR A 73 47.09 -21.35 19.52
C TYR A 73 47.15 -21.76 21.01
N PRO A 74 47.15 -23.08 21.40
CA PRO A 74 47.02 -24.38 20.66
C PRO A 74 45.80 -25.24 21.16
N GLY A 75 45.38 -26.42 20.68
CA GLY A 75 46.00 -27.62 20.08
C GLY A 75 45.93 -28.82 21.07
N GLU A 76 45.18 -29.89 20.75
CA GLU A 76 45.12 -31.27 21.32
C GLU A 76 43.65 -31.76 21.35
N GLY A 77 43.23 -32.98 20.97
CA GLY A 77 43.92 -34.19 20.56
C GLY A 77 42.87 -35.21 20.04
N ASP A 78 43.38 -36.15 19.25
CA ASP A 78 42.72 -37.28 18.59
C ASP A 78 42.14 -38.29 19.61
N ASP A 79 41.12 -39.06 19.24
CA ASP A 79 41.14 -40.53 19.33
C ASP A 79 39.77 -41.22 19.11
N ASN A 80 39.94 -42.31 18.37
CA ASN A 80 39.04 -43.21 17.69
C ASN A 80 38.25 -44.18 18.60
N GLU A 81 37.04 -44.52 18.15
CA GLU A 81 36.60 -45.90 17.81
C GLU A 81 36.45 -47.03 18.88
N ASN A 82 35.21 -47.51 18.96
CA ASN A 82 34.70 -48.89 19.21
C ASN A 82 35.42 -49.85 20.18
N ASP A 83 34.66 -50.39 21.15
CA ASP A 83 34.49 -51.86 21.28
C ASP A 83 33.45 -52.35 22.33
N LYS A 84 32.66 -53.36 21.92
CA LYS A 84 32.23 -54.61 22.64
C LYS A 84 31.21 -54.60 23.83
N VAL A 85 29.92 -54.82 23.54
CA VAL A 85 29.10 -56.11 23.65
C VAL A 85 29.60 -57.19 24.66
N PRO A 86 28.79 -58.10 25.31
CA PRO A 86 27.36 -58.14 25.77
C PRO A 86 27.05 -58.90 27.13
N ARG A 87 25.73 -59.06 27.43
CA ARG A 87 24.99 -60.18 28.08
C ARG A 87 24.97 -60.31 29.63
N ALA A 88 23.80 -60.10 30.26
CA ALA A 88 22.75 -61.09 30.66
C ALA A 88 22.97 -61.61 32.12
N SER A 89 22.01 -61.71 33.05
CA SER A 89 20.65 -62.27 32.97
C SER A 89 19.93 -62.22 34.34
N ARG A 90 18.58 -62.39 34.33
CA ARG A 90 17.65 -62.89 35.40
C ARG A 90 17.40 -61.99 36.64
N VAL A 91 16.21 -61.85 37.26
CA VAL A 91 14.88 -62.49 37.21
C VAL A 91 13.87 -61.60 37.98
N SER A 92 12.60 -61.67 37.54
CA SER A 92 11.32 -61.15 38.07
C SER A 92 11.15 -60.71 39.54
N ARG A 93 10.37 -59.63 39.75
CA ARG A 93 9.12 -59.67 40.56
C ARG A 93 8.24 -58.42 40.37
N MET A 94 6.94 -58.63 40.61
CA MET A 94 5.79 -57.87 40.15
C MET A 94 5.52 -56.53 40.88
N ARG A 95 5.16 -55.53 40.07
CA ARG A 95 3.94 -54.69 40.13
C ARG A 95 3.66 -53.87 41.41
N HIS A 96 4.05 -52.60 41.38
CA HIS A 96 3.22 -51.50 41.92
C HIS A 96 3.23 -50.30 40.96
N GLN A 97 2.04 -49.79 40.73
CA GLN A 97 1.60 -49.00 39.59
C GLN A 97 1.75 -47.50 39.89
N ARG A 98 2.64 -46.82 39.17
CA ARG A 98 2.74 -45.35 39.14
C ARG A 98 2.82 -44.95 37.67
N SER A 99 1.70 -44.47 37.11
CA SER A 99 1.62 -44.08 35.70
C SER A 99 2.44 -42.82 35.46
N THR A 100 3.68 -42.99 35.03
CA THR A 100 4.42 -41.96 34.30
C THR A 100 3.86 -41.89 32.89
N VAL A 101 2.91 -40.99 32.67
CA VAL A 101 2.59 -40.53 31.31
C VAL A 101 3.78 -39.68 30.88
N VAL A 102 4.66 -40.28 30.09
CA VAL A 102 5.70 -39.57 29.35
C VAL A 102 4.95 -38.69 28.35
N ALA A 103 4.81 -37.41 28.67
CA ALA A 103 4.37 -36.40 27.72
C ALA A 103 5.47 -36.27 26.65
N THR A 104 5.23 -36.91 25.51
CA THR A 104 5.99 -36.66 24.29
C THR A 104 5.78 -35.20 23.90
N VAL A 105 6.85 -34.41 24.04
CA VAL A 105 6.96 -33.05 23.49
C VAL A 105 6.69 -33.14 21.97
N PRO A 106 5.70 -32.43 21.40
CA PRO A 106 5.62 -32.30 19.95
C PRO A 106 6.84 -31.50 19.49
N LYS A 107 7.54 -32.04 18.50
CA LYS A 107 8.70 -31.42 17.89
C LYS A 107 8.34 -30.06 17.30
N SER A 108 9.10 -29.03 17.66
CA SER A 108 9.08 -27.71 17.02
C SER A 108 9.45 -27.74 15.53
N GLU A 109 10.03 -28.84 15.03
CA GLU A 109 10.38 -29.03 13.61
C GLU A 109 9.15 -29.05 12.66
N GLU A 110 8.00 -29.61 13.08
CA GLU A 110 6.84 -29.77 12.18
C GLU A 110 6.15 -28.45 11.82
N ALA A 111 6.28 -27.41 12.67
CA ALA A 111 5.69 -26.09 12.41
C ALA A 111 6.57 -25.22 11.49
N GLU A 112 7.89 -25.36 11.58
CA GLU A 112 8.84 -24.71 10.67
C GLU A 112 8.75 -25.31 9.25
N ASP A 113 8.58 -26.63 9.15
CA ASP A 113 8.41 -27.31 7.86
C ASP A 113 7.12 -26.88 7.13
N ALA A 114 6.01 -26.73 7.86
CA ALA A 114 4.75 -26.28 7.27
C ALA A 114 4.84 -24.84 6.75
N SER A 115 5.52 -23.95 7.49
CA SER A 115 5.70 -22.55 7.11
C SER A 115 6.61 -22.41 5.89
N THR A 116 7.69 -23.20 5.85
CA THR A 116 8.62 -23.27 4.70
C THR A 116 7.92 -23.84 3.46
N PHE A 117 7.08 -24.85 3.63
CA PHE A 117 6.29 -25.44 2.55
C PHE A 117 5.29 -24.44 1.94
N LEU A 118 4.60 -23.66 2.76
CA LEU A 118 3.69 -22.61 2.28
C LEU A 118 4.43 -21.50 1.54
N LEU A 119 5.61 -21.09 2.03
CA LEU A 119 6.45 -20.11 1.36
C LEU A 119 6.93 -20.63 -0.01
N MET A 120 7.33 -21.90 -0.10
CA MET A 120 7.70 -22.55 -1.37
C MET A 120 6.51 -22.60 -2.35
N LEU A 121 5.29 -22.83 -1.85
CA LEU A 121 4.06 -22.87 -2.65
C LEU A 121 3.71 -21.51 -3.29
N ASP A 122 4.26 -20.41 -2.76
CA ASP A 122 4.10 -19.06 -3.30
C ASP A 122 5.29 -18.64 -4.17
N VAL A 123 6.53 -18.89 -3.73
CA VAL A 123 7.74 -18.44 -4.44
C VAL A 123 7.98 -19.19 -5.75
N ILE A 124 7.80 -20.51 -5.76
CA ILE A 124 8.12 -21.33 -6.95
C ILE A 124 7.21 -20.97 -8.13
N PRO A 125 5.87 -20.87 -7.98
CA PRO A 125 5.02 -20.44 -9.08
C PRO A 125 5.34 -19.06 -9.63
N ALA A 126 5.73 -18.11 -8.77
CA ALA A 126 6.12 -16.77 -9.22
C ALA A 126 7.33 -16.82 -10.16
N ALA A 127 8.36 -17.59 -9.80
CA ALA A 127 9.54 -17.77 -10.64
C ALA A 127 9.21 -18.45 -11.97
N VAL A 128 8.33 -19.46 -11.96
CA VAL A 128 7.88 -20.16 -13.18
C VAL A 128 7.05 -19.24 -14.10
N ILE A 129 6.21 -18.36 -13.54
CA ILE A 129 5.46 -17.36 -14.33
C ILE A 129 6.43 -16.39 -15.02
N MET A 130 7.44 -15.88 -14.31
CA MET A 130 8.45 -15.00 -14.88
C MET A 130 9.23 -15.68 -16.01
N MET A 131 9.62 -16.94 -15.80
CA MET A 131 10.29 -17.74 -16.84
C MET A 131 9.39 -17.97 -18.05
N SER A 132 8.11 -18.31 -17.83
CA SER A 132 7.12 -18.50 -18.90
C SER A 132 6.89 -17.23 -19.71
N ALA A 133 6.90 -16.05 -19.07
CA ALA A 133 6.78 -14.76 -19.74
C ALA A 133 8.01 -14.43 -20.59
N ALA A 134 9.22 -14.65 -20.05
CA ALA A 134 10.45 -14.47 -20.79
C ALA A 134 10.51 -15.38 -22.03
N VAL A 135 10.20 -16.67 -21.86
CA VAL A 135 10.13 -17.64 -22.97
C VAL A 135 9.11 -17.21 -24.03
N ALA A 136 7.95 -16.69 -23.63
CA ALA A 136 6.97 -16.18 -24.58
C ALA A 136 7.53 -15.02 -25.42
N GLY A 137 8.26 -14.08 -24.81
CA GLY A 137 8.95 -13.01 -25.52
C GLY A 137 10.02 -13.54 -26.49
N LEU A 138 10.90 -14.42 -26.02
CA LEU A 138 11.96 -15.04 -26.84
C LEU A 138 11.39 -15.84 -28.02
N SER A 139 10.29 -16.57 -27.81
CA SER A 139 9.63 -17.34 -28.86
C SER A 139 9.00 -16.47 -29.95
N ALA A 140 8.69 -15.19 -29.65
CA ALA A 140 8.16 -14.26 -30.64
C ALA A 140 9.24 -13.82 -31.65
N ASP A 141 10.49 -13.71 -31.19
CA ASP A 141 11.61 -13.21 -32.00
C ASP A 141 12.44 -14.33 -32.64
N ILE A 142 12.63 -15.46 -31.94
CA ILE A 142 13.55 -16.53 -32.35
C ILE A 142 12.76 -17.78 -32.75
N ALA A 143 12.77 -18.09 -34.05
CA ALA A 143 12.23 -19.33 -34.62
C ALA A 143 10.86 -19.71 -34.01
N PRO A 144 9.79 -18.94 -34.27
CA PRO A 144 8.50 -19.05 -33.57
C PRO A 144 7.79 -20.40 -33.72
N ASN A 145 8.18 -21.20 -34.71
CA ASN A 145 7.60 -22.52 -34.98
C ASN A 145 8.50 -23.67 -34.47
N HIS A 146 9.54 -23.38 -33.70
CA HIS A 146 10.46 -24.41 -33.21
C HIS A 146 9.79 -25.26 -32.11
N GLU A 147 9.95 -26.58 -32.19
CA GLU A 147 9.27 -27.52 -31.29
C GLU A 147 9.63 -27.35 -29.81
N VAL A 148 10.82 -26.81 -29.51
CA VAL A 148 11.27 -26.50 -28.14
C VAL A 148 10.30 -25.56 -27.43
N TRP A 149 9.75 -24.56 -28.13
CA TRP A 149 8.80 -23.63 -27.52
C TRP A 149 7.51 -24.35 -27.12
N ARG A 150 7.02 -25.26 -27.97
CA ARG A 150 5.86 -26.11 -27.69
C ARG A 150 6.11 -27.02 -26.47
N ILE A 151 7.29 -27.63 -26.37
CA ILE A 151 7.65 -28.47 -25.21
C ILE A 151 7.66 -27.65 -23.91
N LEU A 152 8.25 -26.46 -23.93
CA LEU A 152 8.27 -25.56 -22.77
C LEU A 152 6.87 -25.10 -22.37
N GLU A 153 6.00 -24.78 -23.33
CA GLU A 153 4.60 -24.41 -23.07
C GLU A 153 3.80 -25.54 -22.41
N ILE A 154 4.00 -26.78 -22.87
CA ILE A 154 3.38 -27.97 -22.26
C ILE A 154 3.92 -28.16 -20.84
N ALA A 155 5.23 -28.00 -20.63
CA ALA A 155 5.85 -28.11 -19.32
C ALA A 155 5.30 -27.08 -18.33
N PHE A 156 5.20 -25.81 -18.72
CA PHE A 156 4.61 -24.76 -17.89
C PHE A 156 3.13 -25.01 -17.61
N THR A 157 2.36 -25.43 -18.61
CA THR A 157 0.93 -25.73 -18.44
C THR A 157 0.74 -26.90 -17.46
N THR A 158 1.55 -27.94 -17.57
CA THR A 158 1.55 -29.09 -16.66
C THR A 158 1.91 -28.67 -15.23
N PHE A 159 2.92 -27.82 -15.07
CA PHE A 159 3.29 -27.26 -13.77
C PHE A 159 2.10 -26.51 -13.11
N PHE A 160 1.41 -25.65 -13.85
CA PHE A 160 0.27 -24.89 -13.31
C PHE A 160 -0.95 -25.75 -12.98
N ILE A 161 -1.20 -26.82 -13.76
CA ILE A 161 -2.22 -27.81 -13.42
C ILE A 161 -1.85 -28.49 -12.09
N GLY A 162 -0.59 -28.89 -11.94
CA GLY A 162 -0.05 -29.47 -10.70
C GLY A 162 -0.19 -28.54 -9.50
N GLU A 163 0.22 -27.26 -9.64
CA GLU A 163 0.07 -26.23 -8.60
C GLU A 163 -1.40 -26.11 -8.16
N CYS A 164 -2.33 -26.00 -9.11
CA CYS A 164 -3.76 -25.88 -8.82
C CYS A 164 -4.28 -27.10 -8.04
N PHE A 165 -3.84 -28.30 -8.39
CA PHE A 165 -4.24 -29.52 -7.70
C PHE A 165 -3.65 -29.63 -6.29
N VAL A 166 -2.37 -29.29 -6.11
CA VAL A 166 -1.71 -29.24 -4.80
C VAL A 166 -2.42 -28.23 -3.90
N LYS A 167 -2.71 -27.03 -4.39
CA LYS A 167 -3.47 -26.01 -3.64
C LYS A 167 -4.85 -26.51 -3.24
N MET A 168 -5.59 -27.13 -4.15
CA MET A 168 -6.90 -27.70 -3.83
C MET A 168 -6.84 -28.80 -2.75
N LYS A 169 -5.75 -29.58 -2.70
CA LYS A 169 -5.54 -30.61 -1.67
C LYS A 169 -5.11 -30.02 -0.32
N VAL A 170 -4.27 -28.99 -0.31
CA VAL A 170 -3.74 -28.35 0.90
C VAL A 170 -4.80 -27.50 1.60
N PHE A 171 -5.53 -26.66 0.85
CA PHE A 171 -6.54 -25.75 1.40
C PHE A 171 -7.91 -26.42 1.58
N GLY A 172 -8.16 -27.55 0.90
CA GLY A 172 -9.47 -28.20 0.85
C GLY A 172 -10.38 -27.58 -0.23
N MET A 173 -11.20 -28.42 -0.87
CA MET A 173 -11.97 -28.04 -2.05
C MET A 173 -13.01 -26.93 -1.78
N GLN A 174 -13.62 -26.92 -0.59
CA GLN A 174 -14.61 -25.92 -0.20
C GLN A 174 -13.98 -24.56 0.05
N GLU A 175 -12.86 -24.51 0.78
CA GLU A 175 -12.15 -23.27 1.08
C GLU A 175 -11.46 -22.70 -0.17
N TYR A 176 -10.92 -23.56 -1.05
CA TYR A 176 -10.26 -23.12 -2.27
C TYR A 176 -11.22 -22.44 -3.25
N ILE A 177 -12.47 -22.91 -3.37
CA ILE A 177 -13.47 -22.39 -4.32
C ILE A 177 -14.35 -21.29 -3.69
N GLY A 178 -14.57 -21.32 -2.37
CA GLY A 178 -15.52 -20.44 -1.69
C GLY A 178 -14.96 -19.63 -0.51
N GLY A 179 -13.66 -19.72 -0.24
CA GLY A 179 -13.00 -18.99 0.85
C GLY A 179 -12.81 -17.50 0.57
N ALA A 180 -12.12 -16.81 1.48
CA ALA A 180 -11.91 -15.36 1.43
C ALA A 180 -11.23 -14.87 0.13
N ASP A 181 -10.37 -15.70 -0.46
CA ASP A 181 -9.62 -15.41 -1.69
C ASP A 181 -10.16 -16.14 -2.95
N TRP A 182 -11.44 -16.51 -2.95
CA TRP A 182 -12.08 -17.28 -4.03
C TRP A 182 -11.82 -16.73 -5.45
N TYR A 183 -11.76 -15.40 -5.59
CA TYR A 183 -11.57 -14.72 -6.86
C TYR A 183 -10.18 -14.99 -7.47
N TRP A 184 -9.13 -15.14 -6.64
CA TRP A 184 -7.79 -15.52 -7.13
C TRP A 184 -7.74 -16.99 -7.54
N SER A 185 -8.42 -17.87 -6.80
CA SER A 185 -8.53 -19.29 -7.16
C SER A 185 -9.25 -19.49 -8.48
N TRP A 186 -10.38 -18.79 -8.69
CA TRP A 186 -11.11 -18.80 -9.96
C TRP A 186 -10.29 -18.23 -11.12
N PHE A 187 -9.49 -17.19 -10.86
CA PHE A 187 -8.58 -16.64 -11.85
C PHE A 187 -7.46 -17.64 -12.23
N ASP A 188 -6.87 -18.32 -11.26
CA ASP A 188 -5.89 -19.37 -11.51
C ASP A 188 -6.49 -20.51 -12.35
N ILE A 189 -7.71 -20.99 -12.03
CA ILE A 189 -8.46 -21.99 -12.80
C ILE A 189 -8.73 -21.50 -14.23
N LEU A 190 -9.24 -20.26 -14.39
CA LEU A 190 -9.52 -19.68 -15.70
C LEU A 190 -8.26 -19.63 -16.57
N CYS A 191 -7.12 -19.24 -16.02
CA CYS A 191 -5.86 -19.22 -16.73
C CYS A 191 -5.37 -20.63 -17.12
N VAL A 192 -5.64 -21.67 -16.31
CA VAL A 192 -5.36 -23.06 -16.68
C VAL A 192 -6.27 -23.48 -17.85
N ILE A 193 -7.56 -23.14 -17.82
CA ILE A 193 -8.49 -23.43 -18.91
C ILE A 193 -8.04 -22.74 -20.21
N LEU A 194 -7.68 -21.45 -20.16
CA LEU A 194 -7.17 -20.71 -21.31
C LEU A 194 -5.88 -21.33 -21.87
N ALA A 195 -4.99 -21.83 -21.01
CA ALA A 195 -3.79 -22.55 -21.43
C ALA A 195 -4.11 -23.86 -22.17
N LEU A 196 -5.08 -24.62 -21.68
CA LEU A 196 -5.54 -25.85 -22.33
C LEU A 196 -6.22 -25.58 -23.66
N VAL A 197 -7.03 -24.51 -23.74
CA VAL A 197 -7.67 -24.08 -24.99
C VAL A 197 -6.61 -23.71 -26.04
N ASP A 198 -5.61 -22.90 -25.67
CA ASP A 198 -4.51 -22.51 -26.56
C ASP A 198 -3.70 -23.72 -27.07
N LEU A 199 -3.39 -24.66 -26.18
CA LEU A 199 -2.72 -25.91 -26.54
C LEU A 199 -3.58 -26.76 -27.49
N SER A 200 -4.88 -26.88 -27.21
CA SER A 200 -5.81 -27.64 -28.06
C SER A 200 -5.95 -27.05 -29.46
N ILE A 201 -6.01 -25.72 -29.57
CA ILE A 201 -6.06 -25.01 -30.86
C ILE A 201 -4.79 -25.30 -31.66
N THR A 202 -3.63 -25.30 -31.01
CA THR A 202 -2.34 -25.58 -31.66
C THR A 202 -2.33 -26.99 -32.25
N TYR A 203 -2.73 -28.01 -31.48
CA TYR A 203 -2.81 -29.39 -31.97
C TYR A 203 -3.87 -29.60 -33.06
N ILE A 204 -5.05 -28.96 -32.93
CA ILE A 204 -6.11 -29.06 -33.95
C ILE A 204 -5.65 -28.39 -35.26
N THR A 205 -4.95 -27.26 -35.18
CA THR A 205 -4.44 -26.55 -36.36
C THR A 205 -3.36 -27.36 -37.08
N GLU A 206 -2.45 -27.99 -36.34
CA GLU A 206 -1.44 -28.90 -36.89
C GLU A 206 -2.06 -30.16 -37.52
N ALA A 207 -3.11 -30.72 -36.89
CA ALA A 207 -3.84 -31.87 -37.43
C ALA A 207 -4.70 -31.52 -38.66
N SER A 208 -5.15 -30.27 -38.79
CA SER A 208 -6.01 -29.81 -39.88
C SER A 208 -5.22 -29.36 -41.13
N SER A 209 -3.88 -29.37 -41.09
CA SER A 209 -3.05 -29.04 -42.26
C SER A 209 -3.23 -29.99 -43.45
N GLU A 210 -3.93 -31.12 -43.29
CA GLU A 210 -4.27 -32.05 -44.37
C GLU A 210 -5.70 -31.87 -44.92
N GLY A 211 -6.56 -31.05 -44.30
CA GLY A 211 -7.95 -30.86 -44.73
C GLY A 211 -8.36 -29.39 -44.68
N GLY A 212 -8.58 -28.79 -45.86
CA GLY A 212 -8.83 -27.35 -46.06
C GLY A 212 -10.03 -26.77 -45.31
N ALA A 213 -9.87 -26.54 -44.01
CA ALA A 213 -10.83 -25.85 -43.17
C ALA A 213 -10.64 -24.32 -43.21
N ASP A 214 -11.78 -23.64 -43.05
CA ASP A 214 -12.01 -22.22 -43.25
C ASP A 214 -10.99 -21.31 -42.52
N THR A 215 -10.15 -20.61 -43.28
CA THR A 215 -8.94 -19.92 -42.81
C THR A 215 -9.24 -18.68 -41.94
N GLY A 216 -10.47 -18.16 -41.99
CA GLY A 216 -10.90 -16.97 -41.25
C GLY A 216 -11.07 -17.19 -39.73
N ALA A 217 -11.63 -18.33 -39.32
CA ALA A 217 -11.75 -18.70 -37.90
C ALA A 217 -10.37 -19.04 -37.31
N ILE A 218 -9.50 -19.68 -38.09
CA ILE A 218 -8.14 -20.06 -37.66
C ILE A 218 -7.27 -18.82 -37.41
N SER A 219 -7.43 -17.73 -38.19
CA SER A 219 -6.68 -16.48 -37.98
C SER A 219 -7.08 -15.72 -36.71
N SER A 220 -8.35 -15.71 -36.32
CA SER A 220 -8.79 -15.09 -35.06
C SER A 220 -8.38 -15.93 -33.84
N LEU A 221 -8.33 -17.27 -33.99
CA LEU A 221 -7.78 -18.17 -32.96
C LEU A 221 -6.27 -17.98 -32.74
N LYS A 222 -5.51 -17.46 -33.72
CA LYS A 222 -4.11 -17.05 -33.49
C LYS A 222 -3.98 -15.90 -32.50
N MET A 223 -5.01 -15.07 -32.31
CA MET A 223 -4.98 -13.99 -31.30
C MET A 223 -5.11 -14.53 -29.87
N LEU A 224 -5.67 -15.73 -29.67
CA LEU A 224 -5.69 -16.40 -28.36
C LEU A 224 -4.27 -16.75 -27.86
N LYS A 225 -3.28 -16.78 -28.74
CA LYS A 225 -1.87 -16.87 -28.36
C LYS A 225 -1.42 -15.72 -27.45
N LEU A 226 -2.07 -14.55 -27.48
CA LEU A 226 -1.78 -13.47 -26.53
C LEU A 226 -2.38 -13.72 -25.14
N ALA A 227 -3.40 -14.59 -25.02
CA ALA A 227 -4.02 -14.93 -23.73
C ALA A 227 -3.02 -15.59 -22.77
N ARG A 228 -1.94 -16.20 -23.29
CA ARG A 228 -0.84 -16.73 -22.47
C ARG A 228 -0.10 -15.64 -21.68
N LEU A 229 -0.04 -14.40 -22.18
CA LEU A 229 0.54 -13.26 -21.44
C LEU A 229 -0.33 -12.86 -20.24
N GLY A 230 -1.63 -13.17 -20.28
CA GLY A 230 -2.55 -13.02 -19.15
C GLY A 230 -2.10 -13.78 -17.90
N ARG A 231 -1.24 -14.80 -18.03
CA ARG A 231 -0.65 -15.51 -16.88
C ARG A 231 0.23 -14.60 -16.01
N ILE A 232 0.81 -13.52 -16.56
CA ILE A 232 1.60 -12.54 -15.81
C ILE A 232 0.74 -11.83 -14.76
N VAL A 233 -0.55 -11.65 -15.03
CA VAL A 233 -1.50 -11.05 -14.08
C VAL A 233 -1.60 -11.87 -12.80
N ARG A 234 -1.28 -13.17 -12.82
CA ARG A 234 -1.20 -14.00 -11.61
C ARG A 234 -0.15 -13.49 -10.62
N LEU A 235 0.90 -12.80 -11.08
CA LEU A 235 1.88 -12.18 -10.19
C LEU A 235 1.23 -11.16 -9.26
N LEU A 236 0.15 -10.50 -9.71
CA LEU A 236 -0.58 -9.58 -8.87
C LEU A 236 -1.08 -10.27 -7.60
N LYS A 237 -1.35 -11.58 -7.57
CA LYS A 237 -1.83 -12.29 -6.37
C LYS A 237 -0.89 -12.16 -5.17
N PHE A 238 0.42 -12.07 -5.41
CA PHE A 238 1.42 -12.01 -4.34
C PHE A 238 1.38 -10.70 -3.56
N LYS A 239 1.75 -10.78 -2.27
CA LYS A 239 1.79 -9.63 -1.36
C LYS A 239 2.81 -8.56 -1.78
N ILE A 240 3.88 -8.97 -2.46
CA ILE A 240 4.92 -8.07 -2.99
C ILE A 240 4.33 -7.03 -3.95
N PHE A 241 3.25 -7.35 -4.67
CA PHE A 241 2.60 -6.45 -5.62
C PHE A 241 1.38 -5.73 -5.04
N GLN A 242 1.23 -5.65 -3.72
CA GLN A 242 0.11 -4.93 -3.09
C GLN A 242 0.07 -3.47 -3.50
N GLU A 243 1.21 -2.78 -3.53
CA GLU A 243 1.29 -1.39 -3.99
C GLU A 243 0.86 -1.23 -5.45
N LEU A 244 1.31 -2.16 -6.32
CA LEU A 244 0.90 -2.18 -7.73
C LEU A 244 -0.61 -2.43 -7.88
N LYS A 245 -1.19 -3.35 -7.09
CA LYS A 245 -2.65 -3.60 -7.06
C LYS A 245 -3.41 -2.35 -6.64
N LEU A 246 -2.93 -1.65 -5.60
CA LEU A 246 -3.52 -0.40 -5.13
C LEU A 246 -3.47 0.69 -6.20
N MET A 247 -2.35 0.82 -6.91
CA MET A 247 -2.20 1.76 -8.03
C MET A 247 -3.16 1.41 -9.18
N ILE A 248 -3.19 0.14 -9.62
CA ILE A 248 -4.10 -0.33 -10.68
C ILE A 248 -5.56 -0.06 -10.30
N GLN A 249 -5.95 -0.39 -9.06
CA GLN A 249 -7.30 -0.10 -8.59
C GLN A 249 -7.60 1.40 -8.53
N GLY A 250 -6.60 2.23 -8.20
CA GLY A 250 -6.68 3.69 -8.28
C GLY A 250 -7.02 4.15 -9.71
N VAL A 251 -6.33 3.59 -10.71
CA VAL A 251 -6.61 3.86 -12.13
C VAL A 251 -8.05 3.46 -12.49
N PHE A 252 -8.48 2.25 -12.14
CA PHE A 252 -9.86 1.80 -12.39
C PHE A 252 -10.91 2.68 -11.72
N THR A 253 -10.61 3.21 -10.53
CA THR A 253 -11.49 4.15 -9.84
C THR A 253 -11.59 5.48 -10.61
N GLY A 254 -10.49 5.96 -11.18
CA GLY A 254 -10.43 7.16 -12.02
C GLY A 254 -11.03 7.01 -13.41
N LEU A 255 -11.19 5.79 -13.93
CA LEU A 255 -11.68 5.54 -15.30
C LEU A 255 -13.04 6.17 -15.59
N ARG A 256 -13.95 6.24 -14.59
CA ARG A 256 -15.26 6.88 -14.79
C ARG A 256 -15.13 8.35 -15.17
N VAL A 257 -14.23 9.08 -14.52
CA VAL A 257 -14.03 10.51 -14.83
C VAL A 257 -13.21 10.67 -16.10
N LEU A 258 -12.19 9.83 -16.29
CA LEU A 258 -11.41 9.79 -17.53
C LEU A 258 -12.31 9.54 -18.75
N PHE A 259 -13.31 8.67 -18.63
CA PHE A 259 -14.27 8.39 -19.70
C PHE A 259 -15.01 9.66 -20.15
N TRP A 260 -15.53 10.46 -19.23
CA TRP A 260 -16.22 11.72 -19.57
C TRP A 260 -15.28 12.76 -20.16
N ALA A 261 -14.04 12.84 -19.66
CA ALA A 261 -12.99 13.67 -20.23
C ALA A 261 -12.67 13.28 -21.69
N VAL A 262 -12.56 11.98 -21.98
CA VAL A 262 -12.34 11.46 -23.34
C VAL A 262 -13.56 11.76 -24.23
N VAL A 263 -14.78 11.61 -23.72
CA VAL A 263 -16.00 11.98 -24.46
C VAL A 263 -16.00 13.46 -24.85
N LEU A 264 -15.60 14.35 -23.94
CA LEU A 264 -15.45 15.78 -24.22
C LEU A 264 -14.40 16.04 -25.31
N LEU A 265 -13.22 15.41 -25.20
CA LEU A 265 -12.15 15.51 -26.18
C LEU A 265 -12.61 15.04 -27.57
N VAL A 266 -13.27 13.88 -27.65
CA VAL A 266 -13.83 13.34 -28.90
C VAL A 266 -14.88 14.29 -29.48
N GLY A 267 -15.70 14.92 -28.66
CA GLY A 267 -16.65 15.96 -29.08
C GLY A 267 -15.95 17.17 -29.71
N CYS A 268 -14.90 17.68 -29.08
CA CYS A 268 -14.08 18.76 -29.64
C CYS A 268 -13.41 18.36 -30.97
N MET A 269 -12.85 17.14 -31.04
CA MET A 269 -12.26 16.60 -32.26
C MET A 269 -13.31 16.45 -33.37
N TYR A 270 -14.54 16.03 -33.04
CA TYR A 270 -15.63 15.91 -34.00
C TYR A 270 -16.01 17.27 -34.60
N LEU A 271 -16.21 18.29 -33.76
CA LEU A 271 -16.52 19.64 -34.23
C LEU A 271 -15.42 20.17 -35.14
N LEU A 272 -14.17 20.04 -34.74
CA LEU A 272 -13.04 20.48 -35.54
C LEU A 272 -12.88 19.66 -36.82
N GLY A 273 -13.11 18.34 -36.77
CA GLY A 273 -13.08 17.45 -37.92
C GLY A 273 -14.15 17.81 -38.96
N VAL A 274 -15.35 18.19 -38.53
CA VAL A 274 -16.39 18.70 -39.43
C VAL A 274 -15.97 20.02 -40.07
N VAL A 275 -15.41 20.95 -39.27
CA VAL A 275 -14.93 22.24 -39.77
C VAL A 275 -13.80 22.05 -40.79
N THR A 276 -12.75 21.30 -40.45
CA THR A 276 -11.59 21.06 -41.33
C THR A 276 -11.97 20.24 -42.56
N ARG A 277 -12.87 19.26 -42.45
CA ARG A 277 -13.45 18.57 -43.62
C ARG A 277 -14.15 19.55 -44.57
N THR A 278 -14.91 20.49 -44.02
CA THR A 278 -15.69 21.44 -44.82
C THR A 278 -14.77 22.47 -45.49
N LEU A 279 -13.72 22.90 -44.80
CA LEU A 279 -12.75 23.88 -45.30
C LEU A 279 -11.73 23.27 -46.27
N PHE A 280 -11.22 22.07 -45.98
CA PHE A 280 -10.05 21.49 -46.66
C PHE A 280 -10.36 20.23 -47.47
N GLY A 281 -11.53 19.63 -47.34
CA GLY A 281 -11.83 18.39 -48.08
C GLY A 281 -12.13 18.59 -49.56
N ASN A 282 -12.14 19.83 -50.05
CA ASN A 282 -12.36 20.18 -51.46
C ASN A 282 -11.22 21.03 -52.06
N VAL A 283 -10.05 21.13 -51.41
CA VAL A 283 -8.91 21.86 -52.00
C VAL A 283 -8.31 21.06 -53.15
N ASP A 284 -7.72 21.75 -54.14
CA ASP A 284 -7.09 21.14 -55.32
C ASP A 284 -5.83 20.33 -54.99
N ASP A 285 -5.26 20.51 -53.80
CA ASP A 285 -4.11 19.76 -53.35
C ASP A 285 -4.48 18.34 -52.90
N LEU A 286 -3.96 17.33 -53.60
CA LEU A 286 -4.28 15.92 -53.37
C LEU A 286 -3.88 15.46 -51.96
N ASN A 287 -2.72 15.89 -51.46
CA ASN A 287 -2.17 15.45 -50.17
C ASN A 287 -3.02 16.00 -49.02
N VAL A 288 -3.50 17.24 -49.14
CA VAL A 288 -4.42 17.84 -48.17
C VAL A 288 -5.82 17.20 -48.27
N ARG A 289 -6.30 16.97 -49.49
CA ARG A 289 -7.64 16.40 -49.72
C ARG A 289 -7.79 14.99 -49.16
N GLU A 290 -6.76 14.16 -49.23
CA GLU A 290 -6.79 12.80 -48.70
C GLU A 290 -6.94 12.78 -47.17
N GLU A 291 -6.18 13.63 -46.47
CA GLU A 291 -6.21 13.79 -45.01
C GLU A 291 -7.58 14.28 -44.51
N PHE A 292 -8.21 15.20 -45.25
CA PHE A 292 -9.52 15.76 -44.92
C PHE A 292 -10.64 15.19 -45.79
N SER A 293 -10.55 13.95 -46.25
CA SER A 293 -11.52 13.35 -47.18
C SER A 293 -12.87 13.01 -46.53
N THR A 294 -12.85 12.55 -45.27
CA THR A 294 -14.03 12.19 -44.47
C THR A 294 -13.94 12.80 -43.07
N VAL A 295 -15.06 12.90 -42.36
CA VAL A 295 -15.06 13.43 -40.98
C VAL A 295 -14.17 12.60 -40.04
N PRO A 296 -14.22 11.24 -40.03
CA PRO A 296 -13.31 10.46 -39.19
C PRO A 296 -11.82 10.62 -39.56
N ALA A 297 -11.50 10.74 -40.85
CA ALA A 297 -10.13 11.03 -41.29
C ALA A 297 -9.68 12.40 -40.79
N ALA A 298 -10.49 13.44 -41.01
CA ALA A 298 -10.22 14.80 -40.53
C ALA A 298 -10.06 14.87 -39.00
N MET A 299 -10.89 14.13 -38.24
CA MET A 299 -10.77 14.00 -36.79
C MET A 299 -9.43 13.39 -36.39
N PHE A 300 -8.99 12.33 -37.08
CA PHE A 300 -7.72 11.67 -36.82
C PHE A 300 -6.53 12.56 -37.17
N THR A 301 -6.56 13.26 -38.30
CA THR A 301 -5.54 14.25 -38.69
C THR A 301 -5.47 15.39 -37.67
N CYS A 302 -6.61 15.89 -37.20
CA CYS A 302 -6.66 16.88 -36.11
C CYS A 302 -6.03 16.34 -34.82
N PHE A 303 -6.41 15.13 -34.39
CA PHE A 303 -5.85 14.49 -33.21
C PHE A 303 -4.32 14.34 -33.29
N ARG A 304 -3.80 13.87 -34.43
CA ARG A 304 -2.35 13.80 -34.70
C ARG A 304 -1.68 15.17 -34.62
N CYS A 305 -2.30 16.20 -35.17
CA CYS A 305 -1.72 17.54 -35.14
C CYS A 305 -1.65 18.17 -33.73
N PHE A 306 -2.54 17.80 -32.79
CA PHE A 306 -2.51 18.34 -31.42
C PHE A 306 -1.76 17.48 -30.40
N THR A 307 -1.49 16.22 -30.72
CA THR A 307 -0.74 15.30 -29.85
C THR A 307 0.73 15.27 -30.26
N ASP A 308 1.03 14.53 -31.31
CA ASP A 308 2.34 14.52 -31.96
C ASP A 308 2.19 13.97 -33.40
N GLY A 309 2.89 14.59 -34.36
CA GLY A 309 2.91 14.14 -35.76
C GLY A 309 1.96 14.84 -36.74
N CYS A 310 2.04 16.17 -36.86
CA CYS A 310 1.33 16.97 -37.89
C CYS A 310 2.05 16.93 -39.26
N ALA A 311 2.22 15.75 -39.82
CA ALA A 311 2.72 15.52 -41.18
C ALA A 311 1.61 14.96 -42.07
N ALA A 312 1.62 15.31 -43.35
CA ALA A 312 0.76 14.71 -44.37
C ALA A 312 1.25 13.29 -44.74
N THR A 313 0.49 12.57 -45.56
CA THR A 313 0.84 11.23 -46.07
C THR A 313 2.20 11.15 -46.77
N ASP A 314 2.67 12.27 -47.35
CA ASP A 314 3.97 12.40 -48.01
C ASP A 314 5.14 12.72 -47.04
N GLY A 315 4.86 12.84 -45.74
CA GLY A 315 5.83 13.19 -44.71
C GLY A 315 6.15 14.69 -44.63
N THR A 316 5.50 15.53 -45.44
CA THR A 316 5.69 16.99 -45.37
C THR A 316 4.91 17.59 -44.21
N PRO A 317 5.39 18.71 -43.61
CA PRO A 317 4.68 19.36 -42.50
C PRO A 317 3.35 19.95 -42.99
N LEU A 318 2.24 19.31 -42.61
CA LEU A 318 0.88 19.66 -43.06
C LEU A 318 0.53 21.11 -42.70
N GLN A 319 0.93 21.56 -41.50
CA GLN A 319 0.75 22.94 -41.02
C GLN A 319 1.37 24.01 -41.93
N GLU A 320 2.58 23.77 -42.45
CA GLU A 320 3.29 24.71 -43.34
C GLU A 320 2.62 24.73 -44.71
N HIS A 321 2.12 23.58 -45.15
CA HIS A 321 1.38 23.46 -46.40
C HIS A 321 0.09 24.27 -46.36
N LEU A 322 -0.73 24.10 -45.31
CA LEU A 322 -1.94 24.90 -45.14
C LEU A 322 -1.64 26.40 -44.93
N ARG A 323 -0.53 26.75 -44.28
CA ARG A 323 -0.09 28.15 -44.17
C ARG A 323 0.18 28.78 -45.54
N ARG A 324 0.77 28.05 -46.48
CA ARG A 324 1.04 28.57 -47.83
C ARG A 324 -0.24 28.84 -48.62
N PHE A 325 -1.27 28.01 -48.43
CA PHE A 325 -2.56 28.18 -49.09
C PHE A 325 -3.46 29.26 -48.46
N PHE A 326 -3.60 29.24 -47.12
CA PHE A 326 -4.54 30.11 -46.40
C PHE A 326 -3.88 31.33 -45.73
N GLY A 327 -2.55 31.40 -45.73
CA GLY A 327 -1.77 32.53 -45.24
C GLY A 327 -1.69 32.62 -43.71
N ALA A 328 -1.36 33.82 -43.24
CA ALA A 328 -1.23 34.16 -41.82
C ALA A 328 -2.50 33.93 -40.95
N PRO A 329 -3.75 34.19 -41.39
CA PRO A 329 -4.91 34.04 -40.52
C PRO A 329 -5.15 32.58 -40.11
N PHE A 330 -4.86 31.63 -41.00
CA PHE A 330 -4.91 30.21 -40.67
C PHE A 330 -3.92 29.85 -39.56
N MET A 331 -2.67 30.32 -39.66
CA MET A 331 -1.66 30.03 -38.63
C MET A 331 -2.02 30.60 -37.28
N PHE A 332 -2.56 31.82 -37.24
CA PHE A 332 -3.01 32.41 -35.98
C PHE A 332 -4.15 31.60 -35.36
N SER A 333 -5.15 31.21 -36.16
CA SER A 333 -6.24 30.34 -35.72
C SER A 333 -5.73 28.97 -35.25
N TYR A 334 -4.78 28.37 -35.97
CA TYR A 334 -4.18 27.09 -35.62
C TYR A 334 -3.44 27.17 -34.28
N ILE A 335 -2.61 28.19 -34.07
CA ILE A 335 -1.87 28.38 -32.80
C ILE A 335 -2.84 28.56 -31.62
N LEU A 336 -3.92 29.34 -31.79
CA LEU A 336 -4.92 29.51 -30.73
C LEU A 336 -5.64 28.21 -30.40
N ILE A 337 -6.06 27.45 -31.41
CA ILE A 337 -6.72 26.15 -31.22
C ILE A 337 -5.74 25.15 -30.59
N PHE A 338 -4.48 25.12 -31.04
CA PHE A 338 -3.44 24.29 -30.48
C PHE A 338 -3.21 24.61 -29.00
N LEU A 339 -3.08 25.90 -28.65
CA LEU A 339 -2.92 26.32 -27.26
C LEU A 339 -4.14 25.89 -26.44
N PHE A 340 -5.36 26.13 -26.93
CA PHE A 340 -6.58 25.74 -26.23
C PHE A 340 -6.70 24.22 -26.00
N ILE A 341 -6.41 23.40 -27.00
CA ILE A 341 -6.56 21.93 -26.91
C ILE A 341 -5.41 21.33 -26.12
N THR A 342 -4.16 21.69 -26.43
CA THR A 342 -2.99 21.07 -25.84
C THR A 342 -2.69 21.62 -24.44
N THR A 343 -2.68 22.94 -24.27
CA THR A 343 -2.40 23.54 -22.96
C THR A 343 -3.64 23.61 -22.07
N GLY A 344 -4.84 23.66 -22.66
CA GLY A 344 -6.11 23.71 -21.94
C GLY A 344 -6.68 22.31 -21.72
N ILE A 345 -7.26 21.70 -22.75
CA ILE A 345 -8.03 20.45 -22.62
C ILE A 345 -7.16 19.28 -22.13
N PHE A 346 -6.02 18.96 -22.78
CA PHE A 346 -5.20 17.82 -22.36
C PHE A 346 -4.68 17.97 -20.93
N ASN A 347 -4.16 19.14 -20.57
CA ASN A 347 -3.68 19.40 -19.20
C ASN A 347 -4.82 19.40 -18.18
N LEU A 348 -6.01 19.90 -18.53
CA LEU A 348 -7.20 19.82 -17.68
C LEU A 348 -7.61 18.36 -17.43
N ILE A 349 -7.59 17.52 -18.48
CA ILE A 349 -7.89 16.09 -18.35
C ILE A 349 -6.88 15.41 -17.43
N ILE A 350 -5.59 15.70 -17.58
CA ILE A 350 -4.53 15.16 -16.73
C ILE A 350 -4.73 15.62 -15.28
N ALA A 351 -4.98 16.90 -15.05
CA ALA A 351 -5.22 17.44 -13.71
C ALA A 351 -6.43 16.78 -13.04
N VAL A 352 -7.57 16.72 -13.72
CA VAL A 352 -8.78 16.06 -13.23
C VAL A 352 -8.55 14.57 -12.97
N PHE A 353 -7.79 13.88 -13.83
CA PHE A 353 -7.46 12.48 -13.62
C PHE A 353 -6.61 12.28 -12.37
N ILE A 354 -5.56 13.09 -12.19
CA ILE A 354 -4.67 13.05 -11.01
C ILE A 354 -5.48 13.29 -9.73
N ASP A 355 -6.34 14.30 -9.72
CA ASP A 355 -7.18 14.61 -8.55
C ASP A 355 -8.09 13.42 -8.21
N ASN A 356 -8.73 12.78 -9.19
CA ASN A 356 -9.61 11.64 -8.93
C ASN A 356 -8.85 10.38 -8.46
N VAL A 357 -7.66 10.11 -9.00
CA VAL A 357 -6.83 8.98 -8.56
C VAL A 357 -6.28 9.23 -7.16
N SER A 358 -5.83 10.46 -6.86
CA SER A 358 -5.32 10.87 -5.56
C SER A 358 -6.41 10.87 -4.48
N ASP A 359 -7.58 11.43 -4.77
CA ASP A 359 -8.73 11.38 -3.86
C ASP A 359 -9.24 9.95 -3.63
N GLY A 360 -9.23 9.12 -4.68
CA GLY A 360 -9.64 7.72 -4.60
C GLY A 360 -8.71 6.91 -3.71
N SER A 361 -7.40 7.08 -3.86
CA SER A 361 -6.39 6.36 -3.09
C SER A 361 -6.42 6.76 -1.61
N THR A 362 -6.48 8.06 -1.30
CA THR A 362 -6.53 8.59 0.07
C THR A 362 -7.80 8.15 0.81
N LYS A 363 -8.99 8.27 0.21
CA LYS A 363 -10.26 7.82 0.82
C LYS A 363 -10.26 6.32 1.07
N LYS A 364 -9.74 5.52 0.14
CA LYS A 364 -9.67 4.07 0.30
C LYS A 364 -8.69 3.68 1.40
N ARG A 365 -7.51 4.32 1.45
CA ARG A 365 -6.52 4.15 2.51
C ARG A 365 -7.12 4.45 3.88
N GLN A 366 -7.85 5.56 4.01
CA GLN A 366 -8.53 5.92 5.25
C GLN A 366 -9.61 4.91 5.67
N ARG A 367 -10.36 4.33 4.71
CA ARG A 367 -11.30 3.23 5.00
C ARG A 367 -10.58 1.96 5.45
N GLN A 368 -9.44 1.63 4.83
CA GLN A 368 -8.64 0.47 5.21
C GLN A 368 -8.09 0.61 6.63
N LEU A 369 -7.65 1.82 7.01
CA LEU A 369 -7.27 2.11 8.40
C LEU A 369 -8.45 1.85 9.34
N GLY A 370 -9.63 2.41 9.05
CA GLY A 370 -10.85 2.16 9.84
C GLY A 370 -11.17 0.67 10.01
N GLN A 371 -11.15 -0.11 8.93
CA GLN A 371 -11.44 -1.54 8.95
C GLN A 371 -10.40 -2.37 9.72
N ASN A 372 -9.14 -1.97 9.64
CA ASN A 372 -8.02 -2.65 10.32
C ASN A 372 -7.83 -2.17 11.77
N GLY A 373 -8.66 -1.24 12.27
CA GLY A 373 -8.59 -0.68 13.62
C GLY A 373 -8.42 -1.73 14.72
N PRO A 374 -9.30 -2.74 14.83
CA PRO A 374 -9.20 -3.80 15.83
C PRO A 374 -7.89 -4.57 15.80
N LYS A 375 -7.42 -4.92 14.59
CA LYS A 375 -6.17 -5.64 14.39
C LYS A 375 -4.98 -4.79 14.83
N THR A 376 -4.96 -3.51 14.45
CA THR A 376 -3.91 -2.57 14.85
C THR A 376 -3.89 -2.37 16.37
N ALA A 377 -5.06 -2.26 17.00
CA ALA A 377 -5.18 -2.14 18.46
C ALA A 377 -4.53 -3.34 19.14
N TRP A 378 -4.87 -4.55 18.72
CA TRP A 378 -4.27 -5.77 19.23
C TRP A 378 -2.74 -5.81 19.06
N LEU A 379 -2.22 -5.40 17.89
CA LEU A 379 -0.78 -5.37 17.60
C LEU A 379 -0.05 -4.42 18.55
N ILE A 380 -0.53 -3.18 18.69
CA ILE A 380 0.06 -2.16 19.56
C ILE A 380 -0.02 -2.60 21.03
N SER A 381 -1.20 -3.05 21.48
CA SER A 381 -1.38 -3.54 22.86
C SER A 381 -0.47 -4.72 23.17
N SER A 382 -0.30 -5.66 22.23
CA SER A 382 0.60 -6.80 22.42
C SER A 382 2.07 -6.38 22.50
N ALA A 383 2.51 -5.44 21.65
CA ALA A 383 3.88 -4.93 21.66
C ALA A 383 4.18 -4.15 22.96
N LEU A 384 3.31 -3.24 23.37
CA LEU A 384 3.44 -2.49 24.61
C LEU A 384 3.43 -3.41 25.84
N ARG A 385 2.49 -4.36 25.91
CA ARG A 385 2.46 -5.36 26.99
C ARG A 385 3.80 -6.10 27.09
N HIS A 386 4.37 -6.51 25.96
CA HIS A 386 5.62 -7.24 25.93
C HIS A 386 6.79 -6.43 26.51
N ILE A 387 6.93 -5.17 26.09
CA ILE A 387 7.98 -4.27 26.60
C ILE A 387 7.80 -4.02 28.10
N ILE A 388 6.58 -3.68 28.53
CA ILE A 388 6.29 -3.38 29.93
C ILE A 388 6.61 -4.58 30.83
N LEU A 389 6.12 -5.78 30.48
CA LEU A 389 6.38 -6.99 31.27
C LEU A 389 7.87 -7.36 31.30
N THR A 390 8.60 -7.09 30.21
CA THR A 390 10.03 -7.35 30.14
C THR A 390 10.81 -6.39 31.04
N ASN A 391 10.47 -5.10 31.05
CA ASN A 391 11.13 -4.09 31.87
C ASN A 391 10.82 -4.29 33.36
N LEU A 392 9.58 -4.59 33.72
CA LEU A 392 9.21 -4.95 35.10
C LEU A 392 10.01 -6.17 35.59
N TYR A 393 10.21 -7.16 34.72
CA TYR A 393 11.02 -8.33 35.04
C TYR A 393 12.51 -8.02 35.20
N GLN A 394 13.04 -7.05 34.45
CA GLN A 394 14.43 -6.59 34.63
C GLN A 394 14.59 -5.85 35.96
N GLN A 395 13.62 -5.02 36.37
CA GLN A 395 13.63 -4.34 37.67
C GLN A 395 13.51 -5.29 38.86
N GLU A 396 12.68 -6.35 38.77
CA GLU A 396 12.58 -7.37 39.83
C GLU A 396 13.86 -8.22 39.99
N GLN A 397 14.79 -8.18 39.03
CA GLN A 397 15.96 -9.07 38.98
C GLN A 397 17.21 -8.58 39.75
N GLU A 398 17.12 -7.50 40.54
CA GLU A 398 18.09 -7.27 41.61
C GLU A 398 17.98 -8.31 42.76
N GLY A 399 16.97 -9.19 42.75
CA GLY A 399 16.85 -10.34 43.66
C GLY A 399 17.07 -11.71 42.99
N GLN A 400 18.19 -12.37 43.29
CA GLN A 400 18.52 -13.71 42.78
C GLN A 400 17.56 -14.81 43.29
N ALA A 401 16.93 -15.58 42.37
CA ALA A 401 16.73 -17.05 42.41
C ALA A 401 15.60 -17.60 41.50
N ASN A 402 14.80 -16.77 40.81
CA ASN A 402 13.61 -17.26 40.08
C ASN A 402 13.77 -17.43 38.56
N LYS A 403 15.02 -17.30 38.05
CA LYS A 403 15.37 -17.10 36.64
C LYS A 403 15.06 -18.29 35.71
N ARG A 404 15.01 -19.53 36.22
CA ARG A 404 14.82 -20.75 35.40
C ARG A 404 13.37 -21.23 35.29
N ARG A 405 12.54 -21.00 36.32
CA ARG A 405 11.12 -21.40 36.31
C ARG A 405 10.26 -20.38 35.57
N MET A 406 10.60 -19.10 35.71
CA MET A 406 9.85 -18.01 35.09
C MET A 406 10.24 -17.74 33.63
N SER A 407 11.50 -17.97 33.23
CA SER A 407 11.87 -17.93 31.80
C SER A 407 11.21 -19.04 30.98
N LYS A 408 10.80 -20.16 31.62
CA LYS A 408 9.95 -21.18 30.99
C LYS A 408 8.52 -20.69 30.77
N LEU A 409 7.89 -20.08 31.78
CA LEU A 409 6.55 -19.50 31.66
C LEU A 409 6.51 -18.34 30.65
N LEU A 410 7.53 -17.48 30.65
CA LEU A 410 7.65 -16.38 29.70
C LEU A 410 7.87 -16.92 28.27
N LYS A 411 8.70 -17.95 28.09
CA LYS A 411 8.85 -18.63 26.79
C LYS A 411 7.59 -19.34 26.33
N GLU A 412 6.81 -19.94 27.23
CA GLU A 412 5.51 -20.56 26.91
C GLU A 412 4.45 -19.51 26.52
N GLN A 413 4.46 -18.34 27.17
CA GLN A 413 3.60 -17.20 26.81
C GLN A 413 4.04 -16.56 25.48
N ILE A 414 5.35 -16.41 25.26
CA ILE A 414 5.93 -15.94 24.00
C ILE A 414 5.70 -16.95 22.86
N SER A 415 5.75 -18.25 23.12
CA SER A 415 5.40 -19.28 22.12
C SER A 415 3.90 -19.28 21.80
N SER A 416 3.04 -19.02 22.79
CA SER A 416 1.59 -18.84 22.55
C SER A 416 1.29 -17.57 21.73
N LEU A 417 2.14 -16.53 21.85
CA LEU A 417 2.11 -15.36 20.97
C LEU A 417 2.62 -15.70 19.56
N GLN A 418 3.66 -16.52 19.42
CA GLN A 418 4.14 -16.99 18.11
C GLN A 418 3.14 -17.90 17.39
N GLU A 419 2.42 -18.78 18.10
CA GLU A 419 1.31 -19.55 17.52
C GLU A 419 0.14 -18.65 17.04
N MET A 420 -0.04 -17.49 17.69
CA MET A 420 -1.04 -16.49 17.31
C MET A 420 -0.68 -15.70 16.04
N TYR A 421 0.59 -15.69 15.64
CA TYR A 421 1.10 -14.81 14.57
C TYR A 421 1.11 -15.41 13.16
N GLY A 422 0.69 -16.67 12.96
CA GLY A 422 0.94 -17.34 11.67
C GLY A 422 -0.11 -18.29 11.11
N LYS A 423 -1.13 -18.74 11.86
CA LYS A 423 -1.98 -19.86 11.39
C LYS A 423 -3.47 -19.57 11.22
N HIS A 424 -4.02 -18.57 11.91
CA HIS A 424 -5.42 -18.18 11.78
C HIS A 424 -5.58 -16.67 11.73
N THR A 425 -6.15 -16.16 10.64
CA THR A 425 -6.65 -14.78 10.59
C THR A 425 -7.81 -14.66 11.56
N HIS A 426 -7.65 -13.86 12.60
CA HIS A 426 -8.74 -13.57 13.53
C HIS A 426 -9.80 -12.69 12.87
N THR A 427 -11.05 -12.90 13.26
CA THR A 427 -12.10 -11.96 12.91
C THR A 427 -11.91 -10.64 13.68
N ASN A 428 -12.50 -9.54 13.21
CA ASN A 428 -12.40 -8.25 13.92
C ASN A 428 -12.91 -8.35 15.36
N ALA A 429 -13.97 -9.14 15.62
CA ALA A 429 -14.50 -9.35 16.95
C ALA A 429 -13.50 -10.10 17.88
N GLU A 430 -12.79 -11.10 17.35
CA GLU A 430 -11.75 -11.79 18.10
C GLU A 430 -10.55 -10.89 18.42
N TYR A 431 -10.18 -9.99 17.50
CA TYR A 431 -9.14 -9.00 17.77
C TYR A 431 -9.56 -8.04 18.90
N GLU A 432 -10.82 -7.58 18.89
CA GLU A 432 -11.36 -6.75 19.98
C GLU A 432 -11.33 -7.50 21.31
N GLU A 433 -11.83 -8.74 21.36
CA GLU A 433 -11.86 -9.56 22.58
C GLU A 433 -10.46 -9.74 23.18
N LYS A 434 -9.46 -10.07 22.35
CA LYS A 434 -8.07 -10.23 22.79
C LYS A 434 -7.44 -8.93 23.26
N THR A 435 -7.74 -7.83 22.59
CA THR A 435 -7.26 -6.51 22.99
C THR A 435 -7.81 -6.13 24.36
N GLU A 436 -9.11 -6.36 24.58
CA GLU A 436 -9.77 -6.13 25.87
C GLU A 436 -9.24 -7.04 26.99
N GLU A 437 -8.86 -8.27 26.68
CA GLU A 437 -8.18 -9.14 27.65
C GLU A 437 -6.81 -8.59 28.05
N ILE A 438 -6.00 -8.15 27.08
CA ILE A 438 -4.70 -7.52 27.34
C ILE A 438 -4.87 -6.27 28.20
N ARG A 439 -5.81 -5.41 27.84
CA ARG A 439 -6.17 -4.20 28.58
C ARG A 439 -6.46 -4.50 30.05
N LYS A 440 -7.42 -5.38 30.32
CA LYS A 440 -7.78 -5.79 31.70
C LYS A 440 -6.60 -6.33 32.49
N GLN A 441 -5.72 -7.12 31.85
CA GLN A 441 -4.52 -7.64 32.50
C GLN A 441 -3.53 -6.54 32.89
N MET A 442 -3.39 -5.51 32.04
CA MET A 442 -2.47 -4.41 32.26
C MET A 442 -3.02 -3.37 33.25
N THR A 443 -4.30 -3.00 33.15
CA THR A 443 -4.95 -2.09 34.10
C THR A 443 -4.89 -2.64 35.52
N LYS A 444 -5.07 -3.95 35.71
CA LYS A 444 -4.97 -4.58 37.04
C LYS A 444 -3.59 -4.47 37.68
N ARG A 445 -2.54 -4.25 36.88
CA ARG A 445 -1.16 -4.10 37.37
C ARG A 445 -0.81 -2.64 37.72
N GLU A 446 -1.68 -1.68 37.39
CA GLU A 446 -1.51 -0.25 37.68
C GLU A 446 -0.13 0.27 37.25
N VAL A 447 0.32 -0.14 36.06
CA VAL A 447 1.64 0.24 35.53
C VAL A 447 1.52 1.54 34.75
N VAL A 448 2.34 2.50 35.14
CA VAL A 448 2.49 3.81 34.51
C VAL A 448 3.85 3.91 33.82
N VAL A 449 3.92 4.72 32.76
CA VAL A 449 5.14 4.90 31.96
C VAL A 449 5.52 6.36 31.93
N THR A 450 6.76 6.67 32.30
CA THR A 450 7.27 8.04 32.28
C THR A 450 7.72 8.49 30.89
N LYS A 451 7.86 9.80 30.68
CA LYS A 451 8.33 10.39 29.41
C LYS A 451 9.67 9.83 28.94
N ASP A 452 10.61 9.64 29.85
CA ASP A 452 11.95 9.15 29.51
C ASP A 452 11.93 7.67 29.09
N GLU A 453 11.13 6.85 29.77
CA GLU A 453 10.95 5.44 29.43
C GLU A 453 10.30 5.28 28.06
N PHE A 454 9.20 6.00 27.82
CA PHE A 454 8.49 5.97 26.54
C PHE A 454 9.39 6.41 25.38
N ASN A 455 10.12 7.51 25.55
CA ASN A 455 11.09 7.98 24.55
C ASN A 455 12.24 6.99 24.33
N THR A 456 12.68 6.28 25.38
CA THR A 456 13.67 5.22 25.24
C THR A 456 13.12 4.09 24.37
N TRP A 457 11.87 3.69 24.56
CA TRP A 457 11.24 2.64 23.73
C TRP A 457 11.14 3.05 22.27
N LEU A 458 10.71 4.29 21.98
CA LEU A 458 10.61 4.81 20.61
C LEU A 458 11.96 4.93 19.88
N ASN A 459 13.09 4.85 20.60
CA ASN A 459 14.44 4.92 20.05
C ASN A 459 15.17 3.58 20.05
N CYS A 460 14.91 2.70 21.01
CA CYS A 460 15.64 1.44 21.19
C CYS A 460 14.85 0.20 20.75
N GLU A 461 13.52 0.20 20.88
CA GLU A 461 12.69 -0.98 20.64
C GLU A 461 12.27 -1.10 19.18
N LYS A 462 13.08 -1.82 18.39
CA LYS A 462 12.84 -2.02 16.94
C LYS A 462 11.47 -2.63 16.64
N GLU A 463 11.00 -3.57 17.46
CA GLU A 463 9.70 -4.21 17.27
C GLU A 463 8.57 -3.19 17.39
N LEU A 464 8.56 -2.35 18.44
CA LEU A 464 7.54 -1.32 18.61
C LEU A 464 7.57 -0.32 17.44
N ILE A 465 8.75 0.15 17.04
CA ILE A 465 8.90 1.09 15.92
C ILE A 465 8.35 0.48 14.63
N SER A 466 8.70 -0.78 14.32
CA SER A 466 8.18 -1.48 13.14
C SER A 466 6.66 -1.60 13.19
N ARG A 467 6.06 -1.89 14.35
CA ARG A 467 4.60 -1.97 14.50
C ARG A 467 3.90 -0.62 14.37
N LEU A 468 4.49 0.45 14.88
CA LEU A 468 3.93 1.80 14.76
C LEU A 468 3.98 2.28 13.30
N ASP A 469 5.07 2.00 12.59
CA ASP A 469 5.22 2.30 11.16
C ASP A 469 4.24 1.48 10.29
N GLU A 470 4.15 0.16 10.53
CA GLU A 470 3.13 -0.73 9.91
C GLU A 470 1.69 -0.26 10.19
N SER A 471 1.48 0.45 11.30
CA SER A 471 0.19 0.97 11.73
C SER A 471 -0.13 2.37 11.19
N GLU A 472 0.74 2.95 10.35
CA GLU A 472 0.61 4.31 9.80
C GLU A 472 0.50 5.40 10.88
N ILE A 473 1.23 5.23 11.98
CA ILE A 473 1.40 6.29 12.98
C ILE A 473 2.61 7.12 12.59
N ASP A 474 2.45 8.44 12.50
CA ASP A 474 3.54 9.34 12.13
C ASP A 474 4.60 9.39 13.23
N MET A 475 5.79 8.89 12.92
CA MET A 475 6.94 8.83 13.84
C MET A 475 7.98 9.92 13.56
N SER A 476 7.65 10.94 12.76
CA SER A 476 8.57 12.04 12.44
C SER A 476 8.96 12.89 13.67
N CYS A 477 8.01 13.16 14.56
CA CYS A 477 8.20 13.90 15.81
C CYS A 477 8.00 13.00 17.05
N LYS A 478 8.94 12.07 17.27
CA LYS A 478 8.85 11.09 18.38
C LYS A 478 8.76 11.72 19.77
N SER A 479 9.47 12.83 19.99
CA SER A 479 9.53 13.53 21.29
C SER A 479 8.18 14.10 21.72
N ASP A 480 7.37 14.49 20.74
CA ASP A 480 6.11 15.21 20.95
C ASP A 480 4.96 14.23 21.14
N LEU A 481 5.15 12.96 20.75
CA LEU A 481 4.14 11.93 20.86
C LEU A 481 3.74 11.70 22.31
N PHE A 482 4.69 11.73 23.26
CA PHE A 482 4.36 11.63 24.68
C PHE A 482 3.40 12.74 25.11
N ASP A 483 3.71 13.99 24.76
CA ASP A 483 2.92 15.17 25.18
C ASP A 483 1.52 15.18 24.51
N VAL A 484 1.37 14.51 23.37
CA VAL A 484 0.06 14.31 22.71
C VAL A 484 -0.76 13.21 23.40
N LEU A 485 -0.10 12.18 23.93
CA LEU A 485 -0.75 11.06 24.62
C LEU A 485 -1.13 11.45 26.06
N ASP A 486 -0.31 12.24 26.74
CA ASP A 486 -0.49 12.74 28.11
C ASP A 486 -1.49 13.91 28.12
N ALA A 487 -2.75 13.59 27.82
CA ALA A 487 -3.81 14.58 27.69
C ALA A 487 -4.25 15.17 29.04
N ASP A 488 -3.98 14.49 30.15
CA ASP A 488 -4.32 14.93 31.50
C ASP A 488 -3.18 15.68 32.20
N LEU A 489 -2.00 15.74 31.56
CA LEU A 489 -0.78 16.39 32.06
C LEU A 489 -0.32 15.82 33.41
N SER A 490 -0.55 14.53 33.62
CA SER A 490 -0.08 13.81 34.80
C SER A 490 1.45 13.62 34.78
N GLY A 491 2.06 13.67 33.59
CA GLY A 491 3.48 13.38 33.36
C GLY A 491 3.80 11.89 33.29
N GLU A 492 2.76 11.04 33.32
CA GLU A 492 2.81 9.60 33.24
C GLU A 492 1.78 9.12 32.21
N LEU A 493 2.02 7.97 31.57
CA LEU A 493 1.06 7.37 30.65
C LEU A 493 0.56 6.04 31.19
N GLU A 494 -0.76 5.94 31.32
CA GLU A 494 -1.40 4.66 31.56
C GLU A 494 -1.40 3.78 30.29
N PHE A 495 -1.55 2.47 30.48
CA PHE A 495 -1.62 1.53 29.35
C PHE A 495 -2.73 1.86 28.35
N GLU A 496 -3.89 2.31 28.85
CA GLU A 496 -5.01 2.69 28.00
C GLU A 496 -4.73 3.97 27.21
N GLU A 497 -4.12 4.96 27.83
CA GLU A 497 -3.77 6.24 27.18
C GLU A 497 -2.78 6.04 26.05
N MET A 498 -1.78 5.18 26.26
CA MET A 498 -0.86 4.79 25.20
C MET A 498 -1.59 4.11 24.05
N VAL A 499 -2.40 3.07 24.30
CA VAL A 499 -3.07 2.32 23.24
C VAL A 499 -4.07 3.19 22.48
N ASP A 500 -4.98 3.87 23.19
CA ASP A 500 -6.01 4.70 22.58
C ASP A 500 -5.42 5.92 21.88
N GLY A 501 -4.42 6.56 22.49
CA GLY A 501 -3.79 7.73 21.91
C GLY A 501 -2.99 7.37 20.65
N LEU A 502 -2.22 6.29 20.66
CA LEU A 502 -1.51 5.80 19.46
C LEU A 502 -2.48 5.41 18.34
N LEU A 503 -3.62 4.79 18.67
CA LEU A 503 -4.67 4.49 17.69
C LEU A 503 -5.33 5.75 17.09
N LYS A 504 -5.44 6.82 17.87
CA LYS A 504 -5.97 8.12 17.41
C LYS A 504 -4.97 8.92 16.59
N CYS A 505 -3.67 8.72 16.80
CA CYS A 505 -2.59 9.32 15.99
C CYS A 505 -2.42 8.68 14.61
N ARG A 506 -3.26 7.70 14.25
CA ARG A 506 -3.14 6.93 13.01
C ARG A 506 -3.72 7.69 11.81
N GLY A 507 -2.91 7.77 10.75
CA GLY A 507 -3.32 8.32 9.47
C GLY A 507 -3.51 9.84 9.48
N PRO A 508 -3.85 10.43 8.32
CA PRO A 508 -4.00 11.87 8.20
C PRO A 508 -5.28 12.39 8.89
N VAL A 509 -5.19 13.58 9.49
CA VAL A 509 -6.33 14.28 10.10
C VAL A 509 -7.40 14.57 9.04
N SER A 510 -8.65 14.20 9.32
CA SER A 510 -9.78 14.48 8.45
C SER A 510 -10.53 15.76 8.85
N LYS A 511 -11.28 16.34 7.90
CA LYS A 511 -12.19 17.47 8.19
C LYS A 511 -13.21 17.12 9.27
N THR A 512 -13.64 15.85 9.33
CA THR A 512 -14.60 15.37 10.32
C THR A 512 -14.01 15.43 11.73
N ASP A 513 -12.72 15.11 11.89
CA ASP A 513 -12.06 15.14 13.20
C ASP A 513 -11.99 16.57 13.74
N ILE A 514 -11.62 17.54 12.88
CA ILE A 514 -11.57 18.96 13.23
C ILE A 514 -12.96 19.48 13.63
N ILE A 515 -14.00 19.14 12.85
CA ILE A 515 -15.37 19.54 13.16
C ILE A 515 -15.85 18.90 14.48
N ALA A 516 -15.53 17.63 14.71
CA ALA A 516 -15.88 16.94 15.95
C ALA A 516 -15.23 17.61 17.16
N ILE A 517 -13.95 17.98 17.08
CA ILE A 517 -13.26 18.73 18.14
C ILE A 517 -13.95 20.08 18.37
N ARG A 518 -14.27 20.84 17.31
CA ARG A 518 -14.97 22.14 17.43
C ARG A 518 -16.35 22.02 18.07
N LEU A 519 -17.10 20.98 17.74
CA LEU A 519 -18.42 20.74 18.33
C LEU A 519 -18.30 20.33 19.80
N LYS A 520 -17.36 19.45 20.14
CA LYS A 520 -17.09 19.02 21.52
C LYS A 520 -16.60 20.18 22.39
N SER A 521 -15.68 21.01 21.90
CA SER A 521 -15.21 22.18 22.64
C SER A 521 -16.32 23.19 22.89
N SER A 522 -17.16 23.48 21.88
CA SER A 522 -18.33 24.34 22.06
C SER A 522 -19.32 23.77 23.08
N LEU A 523 -19.52 22.45 23.09
CA LEU A 523 -20.34 21.78 24.10
C LEU A 523 -19.76 21.94 25.51
N ILE A 524 -18.44 21.74 25.68
CA ILE A 524 -17.76 21.92 26.97
C ILE A 524 -17.94 23.35 27.49
N VAL A 525 -17.72 24.37 26.64
CA VAL A 525 -17.92 25.77 27.01
C VAL A 525 -19.36 26.03 27.46
N ARG A 526 -20.35 25.50 26.75
CA ARG A 526 -21.77 25.62 27.15
C ARG A 526 -22.06 24.93 28.49
N MET A 527 -21.49 23.76 28.72
CA MET A 527 -21.63 23.04 29.99
C MET A 527 -20.97 23.81 31.13
N MET A 528 -19.79 24.39 30.90
CA MET A 528 -19.10 25.22 31.89
C MET A 528 -19.92 26.47 32.22
N ASN A 529 -20.44 27.19 31.22
CA ASN A 529 -21.30 28.36 31.46
C ASN A 529 -22.55 27.98 32.26
N ALA A 530 -23.21 26.87 31.92
CA ALA A 530 -24.36 26.38 32.67
C ALA A 530 -24.02 26.01 34.13
N VAL A 531 -22.80 25.54 34.40
CA VAL A 531 -22.30 25.29 35.76
C VAL A 531 -22.02 26.61 36.48
N CYS A 532 -21.36 27.57 35.83
CA CYS A 532 -21.12 28.91 36.38
C CYS A 532 -22.43 29.63 36.73
N ASP A 533 -23.42 29.58 35.85
CA ASP A 533 -24.77 30.13 36.05
C ASP A 533 -25.44 29.51 37.28
N LYS A 534 -25.37 28.18 37.44
CA LYS A 534 -25.92 27.47 38.59
C LYS A 534 -25.21 27.78 39.90
N LEU A 535 -23.91 28.07 39.84
CA LEU A 535 -23.10 28.45 40.99
C LEU A 535 -23.20 29.95 41.31
N GLY A 536 -23.95 30.73 40.52
CA GLY A 536 -24.10 32.18 40.70
C GLY A 536 -22.81 32.95 40.42
N ILE A 537 -21.87 32.37 39.67
CA ILE A 537 -20.63 33.00 39.26
C ILE A 537 -20.97 33.82 38.00
N GLN A 538 -21.48 35.04 38.19
CA GLN A 538 -21.59 36.02 37.12
C GLN A 538 -20.22 36.65 36.85
N ASP A 539 -19.88 36.77 35.58
CA ASP A 539 -18.61 37.27 35.03
C ASP A 539 -17.96 38.38 35.88
N VAL A 540 -16.68 38.16 36.23
CA VAL A 540 -15.76 39.22 36.73
C VAL A 540 -14.98 39.79 35.57
#